data_AF-A0A8E2ERT9-F1
#
_entry.id   AF-A0A8E2ERT9-F1
#
_cell.length_a   1.000
_cell.length_b   1.000
_cell.length_c   1.000
_cell.angle_alpha   90.00
_cell.angle_beta   90.00
_cell.angle_gamma   90.00
#
_symmetry.space_group_name_H-M   'P 1'
#
loop_
_entity.id
_entity.type
_entity.pdbx_description
1 polymer ?
#
loop_
_entity_poly.entity_id
_entity_poly.type
_entity_poly.pdbx_seq_one_letter_code
_entity_poly.pdbx_strand_id
1 'polypeptide(L)'
;MFSGFSTTSTLLAGQHDPEKERPPPSLPTPVKFPSIAPPVPFTSRIPPAWSDAPSPGLFARFVKIKKPSDVNIHHLAALNVSFESECDFETLLSSVPNGLSYLPPKSWLESPEESDSPAPTPAPAPAPSDAKKPLLSNGRMPPDRKDFYVRAKELYFANDHAFSVLTRRGKSGQAPPRLAHFRRFWEGLDNMAYYWDDSLDPSSRPAAAAAAGAPKPKPKP
;
A
#
# COMPACT_ATOMS: atom_id res chain seq x y z
N MET A 1 -7.27 -6.73 -35.99
CA MET A 1 -6.02 -5.98 -35.75
C MET A 1 -6.12 -5.35 -34.37
N PHE A 2 -5.53 -5.95 -33.35
CA PHE A 2 -5.44 -5.37 -32.01
C PHE A 2 -3.97 -5.08 -31.74
N SER A 3 -3.61 -3.80 -31.81
CA SER A 3 -2.30 -3.32 -31.39
C SER A 3 -2.35 -3.13 -29.88
N GLY A 4 -1.64 -3.97 -29.13
CA GLY A 4 -1.45 -3.81 -27.70
C GLY A 4 -0.44 -2.70 -27.44
N PHE A 5 -0.84 -1.70 -26.67
CA PHE A 5 0.10 -0.73 -26.08
C PHE A 5 0.99 -1.46 -25.07
N SER A 6 2.17 -1.89 -25.53
CA SER A 6 3.24 -2.30 -24.64
C SER A 6 3.89 -1.05 -24.07
N THR A 7 3.45 -0.61 -22.89
CA THR A 7 4.19 0.38 -22.10
C THR A 7 5.43 -0.32 -21.55
N THR A 8 6.52 -0.31 -22.30
CA THR A 8 7.85 -0.60 -21.76
C THR A 8 8.22 0.54 -20.82
N SER A 9 7.76 0.47 -19.58
CA SER A 9 8.45 1.14 -18.49
C SER A 9 9.83 0.48 -18.43
N THR A 10 10.88 1.23 -18.73
CA THR A 10 12.27 0.80 -18.57
C THR A 10 12.52 0.67 -17.07
N LEU A 11 12.07 -0.44 -16.47
CA LEU A 11 12.26 -0.69 -15.05
C LEU A 11 13.78 -0.81 -14.82
N LEU A 12 14.34 0.14 -14.08
CA LEU A 12 15.72 0.09 -13.57
C LEU A 12 15.90 -1.06 -12.55
N ALA A 13 14.80 -1.74 -12.21
CA ALA A 13 14.74 -2.88 -11.33
C ALA A 13 15.88 -3.88 -11.58
N GLY A 14 16.75 -4.03 -10.57
CA GLY A 14 17.85 -5.00 -10.59
C GLY A 14 19.14 -4.57 -11.31
N GLN A 15 19.29 -3.29 -11.69
CA GLN A 15 20.52 -2.77 -12.31
C GLN A 15 21.65 -2.49 -11.30
N HIS A 16 21.31 -2.34 -10.01
CA HIS A 16 22.25 -1.89 -8.98
C HIS A 16 22.54 -2.95 -7.92
N ASP A 17 23.75 -2.90 -7.37
CA ASP A 17 24.19 -3.79 -6.31
C ASP A 17 23.63 -3.31 -4.96
N PRO A 18 22.86 -4.14 -4.23
CA PRO A 18 22.33 -3.77 -2.92
C PRO A 18 23.41 -3.63 -1.85
N GLU A 19 24.59 -4.25 -2.02
CA GLU A 19 25.69 -4.20 -1.04
C GLU A 19 26.61 -2.98 -1.24
N LYS A 20 26.38 -2.18 -2.28
CA LYS A 20 27.19 -1.00 -2.59
C LYS A 20 26.43 0.28 -2.26
N GLU A 21 27.00 1.06 -1.34
CA GLU A 21 26.51 2.41 -0.99
C GLU A 21 26.47 3.33 -2.22
N ARG A 22 25.41 4.14 -2.31
CA ARG A 22 25.14 5.01 -3.46
C ARG A 22 25.30 6.46 -3.05
N PRO A 23 25.68 7.35 -3.98
CA PRO A 23 25.55 8.78 -3.73
C PRO A 23 24.07 9.13 -3.54
N PRO A 24 23.74 10.04 -2.61
CA PRO A 24 22.35 10.44 -2.38
C PRO A 24 21.77 11.09 -3.64
N PRO A 25 20.46 10.92 -3.91
CA PRO A 25 19.81 11.57 -5.03
C PRO A 25 19.85 13.09 -4.88
N SER A 26 19.69 13.82 -5.99
CA SER A 26 19.52 15.27 -5.94
C SER A 26 18.29 15.62 -5.09
N LEU A 27 18.36 16.74 -4.36
CA LEU A 27 17.25 17.22 -3.55
C LEU A 27 15.94 17.28 -4.37
N PRO A 28 14.80 16.85 -3.80
CA PRO A 28 13.52 16.90 -4.48
C PRO A 28 13.22 18.32 -4.96
N THR A 29 12.64 18.44 -6.15
CA THR A 29 12.07 19.73 -6.58
C THR A 29 10.94 20.10 -5.61
N PRO A 30 10.93 21.30 -4.99
CA PRO A 30 9.87 21.68 -4.07
C PRO A 30 8.52 21.71 -4.80
N VAL A 31 7.70 20.68 -4.62
CA VAL A 31 6.33 20.65 -5.16
C VAL A 31 5.39 21.17 -4.09
N LYS A 32 4.77 22.32 -4.35
CA LYS A 32 3.65 22.79 -3.55
C LYS A 32 2.37 22.19 -4.11
N PHE A 33 1.95 21.06 -3.56
CA PHE A 33 0.62 20.54 -3.85
C PHE A 33 -0.44 21.50 -3.31
N PRO A 34 -1.61 21.62 -3.96
CA PRO A 34 -2.74 22.32 -3.38
C PRO A 34 -3.11 21.63 -2.06
N SER A 35 -2.86 22.32 -0.95
CA SER A 35 -3.34 21.88 0.37
C SER A 35 -4.81 22.25 0.48
N ILE A 36 -5.67 21.33 0.06
CA ILE A 36 -7.10 21.41 0.33
C ILE A 36 -7.28 20.65 1.64
N ALA A 37 -7.39 21.37 2.76
CA ALA A 37 -7.92 20.77 3.97
C ALA A 37 -9.34 20.29 3.61
N PRO A 38 -9.63 18.98 3.66
CA PRO A 38 -10.98 18.51 3.42
C PRO A 38 -11.90 19.26 4.39
N PRO A 39 -13.05 19.76 3.92
CA PRO A 39 -13.98 20.45 4.81
C PRO A 39 -14.32 19.54 6.00
N VAL A 40 -14.46 20.15 7.18
CA VAL A 40 -14.77 19.44 8.43
C VAL A 40 -15.91 18.44 8.18
N PRO A 41 -15.79 17.19 8.63
CA PRO A 41 -16.77 16.15 8.35
C PRO A 41 -18.19 16.61 8.68
N PHE A 42 -19.10 16.40 7.75
CA PHE A 42 -20.50 16.79 7.85
C PHE A 42 -21.29 15.78 8.67
N THR A 43 -20.98 15.66 9.97
CA THR A 43 -21.65 14.66 10.82
C THR A 43 -22.94 15.16 11.45
N SER A 44 -23.39 16.40 11.22
CA SER A 44 -24.65 16.87 11.83
C SER A 44 -25.91 16.62 11.00
N ARG A 45 -25.81 16.41 9.68
CA ARG A 45 -27.01 16.25 8.84
C ARG A 45 -26.75 15.43 7.57
N ILE A 46 -27.40 14.27 7.50
CA ILE A 46 -27.49 13.46 6.28
C ILE A 46 -28.17 14.31 5.19
N PRO A 47 -27.58 14.45 3.99
CA PRO A 47 -28.22 15.15 2.88
C PRO A 47 -29.58 14.52 2.56
N PRO A 48 -30.64 15.30 2.34
CA PRO A 48 -31.95 14.76 2.00
C PRO A 48 -31.87 13.91 0.72
N ALA A 49 -32.57 12.78 0.72
CA ALA A 49 -32.67 11.94 -0.48
C ALA A 49 -33.29 12.76 -1.62
N TRP A 50 -32.85 12.53 -2.86
CA TRP A 50 -33.38 13.21 -4.05
C TRP A 50 -34.88 12.93 -4.28
N SER A 51 -35.49 12.00 -3.54
CA SER A 51 -36.91 11.66 -3.59
C SER A 51 -37.81 12.66 -2.86
N ASP A 52 -37.28 13.45 -1.90
CA ASP A 52 -38.12 14.11 -0.90
C ASP A 52 -38.26 15.63 -1.10
N ALA A 53 -37.55 16.19 -2.09
CA ALA A 53 -37.50 17.65 -2.33
C ALA A 53 -37.42 17.99 -3.83
N PRO A 54 -37.79 19.23 -4.23
CA PRO A 54 -37.56 19.70 -5.59
C PRO A 54 -36.07 19.61 -5.95
N SER A 55 -35.79 19.15 -7.18
CA SER A 55 -34.43 18.95 -7.70
C SER A 55 -33.54 20.18 -7.42
N PRO A 56 -32.31 20.01 -6.88
CA PRO A 56 -31.45 21.11 -6.43
C PRO A 56 -30.87 21.97 -7.57
N GLY A 57 -31.46 21.92 -8.78
CA GLY A 57 -31.04 22.72 -9.92
C GLY A 57 -29.61 22.41 -10.37
N LEU A 58 -29.23 21.12 -10.38
CA LEU A 58 -27.87 20.67 -10.69
C LEU A 58 -27.31 21.34 -11.94
N PHE A 59 -28.04 21.31 -13.05
CA PHE A 59 -27.60 21.93 -14.31
C PHE A 59 -27.22 23.41 -14.14
N ALA A 60 -28.09 24.22 -13.54
CA ALA A 60 -27.84 25.64 -13.32
C ALA A 60 -26.66 25.91 -12.37
N ARG A 61 -26.36 24.97 -11.47
CA ARG A 61 -25.25 25.05 -10.53
C ARG A 61 -23.92 24.70 -11.21
N PHE A 62 -23.89 23.59 -11.96
CA PHE A 62 -22.67 23.09 -12.59
C PHE A 62 -22.26 23.87 -13.85
N VAL A 63 -23.21 24.48 -14.57
CA VAL A 63 -22.90 25.35 -15.73
C VAL A 63 -22.10 26.60 -15.33
N LYS A 64 -22.15 27.03 -14.06
CA LYS A 64 -21.42 28.22 -13.58
C LYS A 64 -19.96 27.93 -13.23
N ILE A 65 -19.54 26.66 -13.20
CA ILE A 65 -18.17 26.25 -12.86
C ILE A 65 -17.28 26.52 -14.07
N LYS A 66 -16.30 27.43 -13.94
CA LYS A 66 -15.32 27.76 -14.99
C LYS A 66 -13.90 27.30 -14.66
N LYS A 67 -13.60 27.12 -13.37
CA LYS A 67 -12.31 26.61 -12.86
C LYS A 67 -12.55 25.67 -11.68
N PRO A 68 -11.60 24.75 -11.36
CA PRO A 68 -11.76 23.80 -10.25
C PRO A 68 -12.03 24.47 -8.89
N SER A 69 -11.52 25.69 -8.66
CA SER A 69 -11.75 26.44 -7.43
C SER A 69 -13.15 27.04 -7.30
N ASP A 70 -13.99 26.98 -8.34
CA ASP A 70 -15.41 27.35 -8.22
C ASP A 70 -16.23 26.24 -7.54
N VAL A 71 -15.70 25.02 -7.48
CA VAL A 71 -16.31 23.91 -6.75
C VAL A 71 -16.27 24.22 -5.26
N ASN A 72 -17.44 24.23 -4.64
CA ASN A 72 -17.61 24.51 -3.23
C ASN A 72 -18.49 23.45 -2.57
N ILE A 73 -18.60 23.55 -1.25
CA ILE A 73 -19.28 22.60 -0.40
C ILE A 73 -20.76 22.39 -0.77
N HIS A 74 -21.40 23.41 -1.35
CA HIS A 74 -22.78 23.29 -1.77
C HIS A 74 -22.94 22.47 -3.06
N HIS A 75 -21.93 22.47 -3.95
CA HIS A 75 -21.94 21.58 -5.11
C HIS A 75 -21.92 20.11 -4.65
N LEU A 76 -21.12 19.80 -3.64
CA LEU A 76 -21.03 18.48 -3.03
C LEU A 76 -22.32 18.10 -2.31
N ALA A 77 -22.90 19.02 -1.53
CA ALA A 77 -24.18 18.80 -0.86
C ALA A 77 -25.33 18.54 -1.86
N ALA A 78 -25.33 19.19 -3.03
CA ALA A 78 -26.32 18.91 -4.08
C ALA A 78 -26.17 17.52 -4.72
N LEU A 79 -24.96 16.97 -4.69
CA LEU A 79 -24.67 15.59 -5.11
C LEU A 79 -24.85 14.57 -3.98
N ASN A 80 -25.38 14.98 -2.82
CA ASN A 80 -25.48 14.15 -1.63
C ASN A 80 -24.13 13.55 -1.19
N VAL A 81 -23.04 14.28 -1.41
CA VAL A 81 -21.69 13.89 -0.97
C VAL A 81 -21.44 14.45 0.42
N SER A 82 -21.20 13.56 1.39
CA SER A 82 -20.73 13.87 2.74
C SER A 82 -19.25 13.50 2.89
N PHE A 83 -18.61 14.08 3.91
CA PHE A 83 -17.25 13.74 4.32
C PHE A 83 -17.32 13.07 5.68
N GLU A 84 -16.72 11.89 5.78
CA GLU A 84 -16.50 11.16 7.02
C GLU A 84 -15.09 11.44 7.56
N SER A 85 -14.89 11.21 8.85
CA SER A 85 -13.54 11.26 9.43
C SER A 85 -12.66 10.13 8.88
N GLU A 86 -11.34 10.33 8.93
CA GLU A 86 -10.39 9.24 8.67
C GLU A 86 -10.70 8.05 9.58
N CYS A 87 -10.80 6.86 8.99
CA CYS A 87 -11.12 5.62 9.68
C CYS A 87 -10.37 4.45 9.06
N ASP A 88 -10.26 3.35 9.81
CA ASP A 88 -9.67 2.11 9.32
C ASP A 88 -10.60 1.37 8.35
N PHE A 89 -10.07 0.37 7.65
CA PHE A 89 -10.84 -0.40 6.67
C PHE A 89 -12.01 -1.15 7.29
N GLU A 90 -11.83 -1.66 8.52
CA GLU A 90 -12.86 -2.35 9.27
C GLU A 90 -14.04 -1.44 9.59
N THR A 91 -13.78 -0.21 10.06
CA THR A 91 -14.82 0.79 10.32
C THR A 91 -15.49 1.22 9.01
N LEU A 92 -14.70 1.45 7.95
CA LEU A 92 -15.22 1.83 6.64
C LEU A 92 -16.20 0.77 6.09
N LEU A 93 -15.81 -0.50 6.13
CA LEU A 93 -16.62 -1.59 5.59
C LEU A 93 -17.79 -1.98 6.50
N SER A 94 -17.74 -1.64 7.80
CA SER A 94 -18.87 -1.83 8.71
C SER A 94 -20.09 -0.97 8.35
N SER A 95 -19.90 0.12 7.61
CA SER A 95 -21.00 0.95 7.09
C SER A 95 -21.82 0.28 5.99
N VAL A 96 -21.27 -0.74 5.33
CA VAL A 96 -21.89 -1.44 4.20
C VAL A 96 -22.51 -2.75 4.69
N PRO A 97 -23.76 -3.09 4.31
CA PRO A 97 -24.34 -4.39 4.61
C PRO A 97 -23.43 -5.52 4.10
N ASN A 98 -23.03 -6.42 5.01
CA ASN A 98 -22.08 -7.51 4.75
C ASN A 98 -20.67 -7.06 4.34
N GLY A 99 -20.29 -5.79 4.53
CA GLY A 99 -18.98 -5.28 4.08
C GLY A 99 -17.79 -6.00 4.73
N LEU A 100 -17.89 -6.35 6.01
CA LEU A 100 -16.85 -7.10 6.72
C LEU A 100 -16.62 -8.51 6.17
N SER A 101 -17.58 -9.10 5.46
CA SER A 101 -17.43 -10.43 4.85
C SER A 101 -16.43 -10.44 3.68
N TYR A 102 -16.07 -9.27 3.15
CA TYR A 102 -15.07 -9.12 2.09
C TYR A 102 -13.64 -8.96 2.63
N LEU A 103 -13.46 -8.81 3.95
CA LEU A 103 -12.13 -8.76 4.56
C LEU A 103 -11.65 -10.19 4.90
N PRO A 104 -10.41 -10.54 4.55
CA PRO A 104 -9.82 -11.77 5.06
C PRO A 104 -9.67 -11.67 6.59
N PRO A 105 -9.98 -12.75 7.35
CA PRO A 105 -9.74 -12.78 8.78
C PRO A 105 -8.28 -12.50 9.15
N LYS A 106 -8.04 -11.75 10.23
CA LYS A 106 -6.66 -11.43 10.69
C LYS A 106 -5.83 -12.67 11.00
N SER A 107 -6.47 -13.76 11.46
CA SER A 107 -5.81 -15.06 11.68
C SER A 107 -5.24 -15.71 10.42
N TRP A 108 -5.58 -15.22 9.23
CA TRP A 108 -4.95 -15.67 7.98
C TRP A 108 -3.53 -15.14 7.78
N LEU A 109 -3.10 -14.15 8.57
CA LEU A 109 -1.71 -13.68 8.60
C LEU A 109 -0.80 -14.59 9.45
N GLU A 110 -1.37 -15.44 10.30
CA GLU A 110 -0.63 -16.39 11.13
C GLU A 110 -0.21 -17.62 10.31
N SER A 111 0.94 -18.21 10.69
CA SER A 111 1.44 -19.41 10.01
C SER A 111 0.43 -20.56 10.15
N PRO A 112 0.02 -21.21 9.04
CA PRO A 112 -0.87 -22.37 9.09
C PRO A 112 -0.33 -23.51 9.98
N GLU A 113 0.99 -23.63 10.13
CA GLU A 113 1.65 -24.68 10.93
C GLU A 113 1.55 -24.44 12.44
N GLU A 114 1.27 -23.21 12.88
CA GLU A 114 1.15 -22.85 14.30
C GLU A 114 -0.27 -23.13 14.85
N SER A 115 -1.21 -23.43 13.94
CA SER A 115 -2.62 -23.70 14.25
C SER A 115 -2.94 -25.19 14.46
N ASP A 116 -1.94 -26.09 14.51
CA ASP A 116 -2.14 -27.52 14.87
C ASP A 116 -2.17 -27.76 16.40
N SER A 117 -2.34 -26.70 17.20
CA SER A 117 -2.73 -26.86 18.60
C SER A 117 -4.25 -27.09 18.67
N PRO A 118 -4.74 -28.14 19.35
CA PRO A 118 -6.16 -28.46 19.40
C PRO A 118 -6.88 -27.45 20.30
N ALA A 119 -7.34 -26.34 19.73
CA ALA A 119 -8.38 -25.54 20.35
C ALA A 119 -9.63 -26.44 20.53
N PRO A 120 -10.34 -26.35 21.67
CA PRO A 120 -11.49 -27.21 21.93
C PRO A 120 -12.52 -26.99 20.83
N THR A 121 -12.78 -28.04 20.06
CA THR A 121 -13.85 -28.14 19.09
C THR A 121 -15.18 -27.79 19.78
N PRO A 122 -15.87 -26.68 19.46
CA PRO A 122 -17.32 -26.77 19.50
C PRO A 122 -17.69 -27.75 18.38
N ALA A 123 -18.46 -28.77 18.75
CA ALA A 123 -18.86 -29.90 17.91
C ALA A 123 -18.98 -29.56 16.42
N PRO A 124 -18.54 -30.44 15.50
CA PRO A 124 -18.74 -30.23 14.08
C PRO A 124 -20.25 -30.11 13.83
N ALA A 125 -20.69 -28.88 13.56
CA ALA A 125 -22.01 -28.68 12.95
C ALA A 125 -22.03 -29.53 11.67
N PRO A 126 -23.13 -30.26 11.41
CA PRO A 126 -23.21 -31.16 10.27
C PRO A 126 -22.86 -30.38 9.01
N ALA A 127 -21.82 -30.83 8.30
CA ALA A 127 -21.45 -30.27 7.02
C ALA A 127 -22.69 -30.31 6.10
N PRO A 128 -23.16 -29.17 5.58
CA PRO A 128 -24.10 -29.23 4.48
C PRO A 128 -23.34 -29.77 3.28
N SER A 129 -23.59 -31.04 2.98
CA SER A 129 -23.35 -31.64 1.68
C SER A 129 -23.83 -30.69 0.57
N ASP A 130 -22.99 -30.44 -0.42
CA ASP A 130 -23.31 -29.78 -1.69
C ASP A 130 -23.68 -28.29 -1.69
N ALA A 131 -23.19 -27.50 -0.73
CA ALA A 131 -23.11 -26.05 -0.93
C ALA A 131 -21.94 -25.72 -1.88
N LYS A 132 -22.23 -25.50 -3.18
CA LYS A 132 -21.25 -25.00 -4.15
C LYS A 132 -20.50 -23.81 -3.54
N LYS A 133 -19.18 -23.94 -3.35
CA LYS A 133 -18.34 -22.85 -2.84
C LYS A 133 -18.67 -21.59 -3.64
N PRO A 134 -19.05 -20.46 -3.00
CA PRO A 134 -19.49 -19.28 -3.71
C PRO A 134 -18.36 -18.82 -4.62
N LEU A 135 -18.65 -18.76 -5.93
CA LEU A 135 -17.71 -18.24 -6.91
C LEU A 135 -17.71 -16.72 -6.83
N LEU A 136 -16.55 -16.12 -7.09
CA LEU A 136 -16.43 -14.69 -7.32
C LEU A 136 -17.20 -14.30 -8.60
N SER A 137 -17.47 -13.01 -8.78
CA SER A 137 -18.16 -12.47 -9.96
C SER A 137 -17.48 -12.80 -11.30
N ASN A 138 -16.19 -13.15 -11.28
CA ASN A 138 -15.42 -13.59 -12.43
C ASN A 138 -15.45 -15.13 -12.66
N GLY A 139 -16.30 -15.86 -11.93
CA GLY A 139 -16.43 -17.31 -12.01
C GLY A 139 -15.28 -18.10 -11.37
N ARG A 140 -14.32 -17.45 -10.72
CA ARG A 140 -13.21 -18.11 -10.02
C ARG A 140 -13.59 -18.40 -8.57
N MET A 141 -12.97 -19.43 -8.00
CA MET A 141 -13.07 -19.64 -6.56
C MET A 141 -12.37 -18.51 -5.79
N PRO A 142 -12.91 -18.08 -4.64
CA PRO A 142 -12.21 -17.17 -3.75
C PRO A 142 -10.89 -17.80 -3.27
N PRO A 143 -9.84 -17.00 -3.02
CA PRO A 143 -8.58 -17.49 -2.46
C PRO A 143 -8.81 -18.19 -1.12
N ASP A 144 -8.13 -19.31 -0.90
CA ASP A 144 -8.13 -20.00 0.40
C ASP A 144 -7.13 -19.36 1.38
N ARG A 145 -7.23 -19.68 2.68
CA ARG A 145 -6.31 -19.20 3.74
C ARG A 145 -4.85 -19.46 3.35
N LYS A 146 -4.56 -20.64 2.81
CA LYS A 146 -3.21 -21.03 2.37
C LYS A 146 -2.70 -20.13 1.24
N ASP A 147 -3.53 -19.86 0.24
CA ASP A 147 -3.18 -18.99 -0.89
C ASP A 147 -2.94 -17.56 -0.43
N PHE A 148 -3.80 -17.06 0.48
CA PHE A 148 -3.63 -15.76 1.11
C PHE A 148 -2.32 -15.67 1.88
N TYR A 149 -2.06 -16.61 2.79
CA TYR A 149 -0.86 -16.60 3.64
C TYR A 149 0.43 -16.63 2.80
N VAL A 150 0.51 -17.51 1.79
CA VAL A 150 1.68 -17.59 0.90
C VAL A 150 1.92 -16.25 0.19
N ARG A 151 0.85 -15.60 -0.28
CA ARG A 151 0.94 -14.29 -0.94
C ARG A 151 1.33 -13.19 0.04
N ALA A 152 0.68 -13.12 1.20
CA ALA A 152 0.97 -12.12 2.22
C ALA A 152 2.43 -12.23 2.70
N LYS A 153 2.92 -13.45 2.93
CA LYS A 153 4.32 -13.73 3.32
C LYS A 153 5.34 -13.15 2.35
N GLU A 154 5.05 -13.11 1.04
CA GLU A 154 5.95 -12.50 0.05
C GLU A 154 6.17 -11.00 0.28
N LEU A 155 5.24 -10.29 0.93
CA LEU A 155 5.37 -8.86 1.27
C LEU A 155 6.24 -8.64 2.52
N TYR A 156 6.44 -9.68 3.33
CA TYR A 156 7.25 -9.63 4.55
C TYR A 156 8.70 -10.08 4.33
N PHE A 157 9.12 -10.33 3.08
CA PHE A 157 10.52 -10.58 2.79
C PHE A 157 11.37 -9.35 3.14
N ALA A 158 12.55 -9.58 3.70
CA ALA A 158 13.50 -8.50 3.90
C ALA A 158 13.96 -7.95 2.54
N ASN A 159 14.17 -6.62 2.47
CA ASN A 159 14.45 -5.92 1.21
C ASN A 159 15.67 -6.49 0.48
N ASP A 160 16.73 -6.81 1.21
CA ASP A 160 17.96 -7.42 0.70
C ASP A 160 17.69 -8.76 0.00
N HIS A 161 16.89 -9.62 0.64
CA HIS A 161 16.49 -10.90 0.11
C HIS A 161 15.62 -10.74 -1.14
N ALA A 162 14.64 -9.84 -1.13
CA ALA A 162 13.78 -9.60 -2.29
C ALA A 162 14.54 -8.99 -3.48
N PHE A 163 15.41 -8.00 -3.24
CA PHE A 163 16.21 -7.35 -4.29
C PHE A 163 17.28 -8.26 -4.89
N SER A 164 17.81 -9.22 -4.12
CA SER A 164 18.72 -10.26 -4.64
C SER A 164 18.12 -11.04 -5.81
N VAL A 165 16.80 -11.27 -5.78
CA VAL A 165 16.05 -11.97 -6.85
C VAL A 165 15.93 -11.10 -8.10
N LEU A 166 15.81 -9.78 -7.93
CA LEU A 166 15.70 -8.83 -9.03
C LEU A 166 17.04 -8.64 -9.75
N THR A 167 18.12 -8.49 -8.97
CA THR A 167 19.50 -8.33 -9.46
C THR A 167 20.12 -9.64 -9.97
N ARG A 168 19.43 -10.78 -9.77
CA ARG A 168 19.92 -12.14 -10.06
C ARG A 168 21.26 -12.44 -9.37
N ARG A 169 21.56 -11.75 -8.27
CA ARG A 169 22.74 -11.99 -7.43
C ARG A 169 22.29 -12.69 -6.17
N GLY A 170 22.31 -14.03 -6.18
CA GLY A 170 22.04 -14.80 -4.97
C GLY A 170 23.09 -14.51 -3.90
N LYS A 171 22.69 -14.31 -2.64
CA LYS A 171 23.61 -14.35 -1.51
C LYS A 171 24.23 -15.75 -1.42
N SER A 172 25.54 -15.81 -1.20
CA SER A 172 26.26 -17.09 -1.09
C SER A 172 25.66 -17.93 0.05
N GLY A 173 25.15 -19.11 -0.30
CA GLY A 173 24.67 -20.11 0.69
C GLY A 173 23.18 -20.12 1.01
N GLN A 174 22.35 -19.23 0.43
CA GLN A 174 20.89 -19.31 0.58
C GLN A 174 20.15 -19.34 -0.76
N ALA A 175 19.08 -20.14 -0.82
CA ALA A 175 18.19 -20.15 -1.98
C ALA A 175 17.44 -18.81 -2.06
N PRO A 176 17.40 -18.16 -3.23
CA PRO A 176 16.72 -16.88 -3.39
C PRO A 176 15.21 -17.04 -3.07
N PRO A 177 14.59 -16.08 -2.35
CA PRO A 177 13.17 -16.17 -2.06
C PRO A 177 12.36 -16.15 -3.36
N ARG A 178 11.26 -16.90 -3.40
CA ARG A 178 10.41 -16.98 -4.58
C ARG A 178 9.43 -15.81 -4.61
N LEU A 179 9.65 -14.86 -5.53
CA LEU A 179 8.72 -13.76 -5.82
C LEU A 179 7.75 -14.16 -6.93
N ALA A 180 6.64 -14.84 -6.59
CA ALA A 180 5.69 -15.33 -7.59
C ALA A 180 4.57 -14.33 -7.88
N HIS A 181 4.01 -13.69 -6.85
CA HIS A 181 2.81 -12.85 -6.97
C HIS A 181 3.15 -11.37 -6.90
N PHE A 182 4.08 -10.98 -6.03
CA PHE A 182 4.41 -9.58 -5.76
C PHE A 182 5.68 -9.10 -6.45
N ARG A 183 6.12 -9.77 -7.54
CA ARG A 183 7.31 -9.34 -8.29
C ARG A 183 7.24 -7.88 -8.73
N ARG A 184 6.09 -7.42 -9.25
CA ARG A 184 5.89 -6.03 -9.69
C ARG A 184 5.95 -5.02 -8.54
N PHE A 185 5.48 -5.41 -7.36
CA PHE A 185 5.62 -4.59 -6.15
C PHE A 185 7.10 -4.40 -5.81
N TRP A 186 7.88 -5.49 -5.78
CA TRP A 186 9.31 -5.43 -5.48
C TRP A 186 10.11 -4.66 -6.55
N GLU A 187 9.77 -4.80 -7.83
CA GLU A 187 10.36 -4.00 -8.91
C GLU A 187 10.03 -2.50 -8.76
N GLY A 188 8.80 -2.17 -8.37
CA GLY A 188 8.41 -0.80 -8.06
C GLY A 188 9.15 -0.23 -6.84
N LEU A 189 9.32 -1.04 -5.80
CA LEU A 189 10.05 -0.66 -4.60
C LEU A 189 11.54 -0.43 -4.87
N ASP A 190 12.19 -1.29 -5.65
CA ASP A 190 13.58 -1.08 -6.11
C ASP A 190 13.71 0.22 -6.90
N ASN A 191 12.72 0.52 -7.77
CA ASN A 191 12.70 1.77 -8.50
C ASN A 191 12.52 3.00 -7.60
N MET A 192 11.68 2.91 -6.58
CA MET A 192 11.49 4.00 -5.62
C MET A 192 12.73 4.21 -4.74
N ALA A 193 13.45 3.13 -4.42
CA ALA A 193 14.69 3.19 -3.65
C ALA A 193 15.78 4.04 -4.32
N TYR A 194 15.71 4.29 -5.64
CA TYR A 194 16.60 5.25 -6.32
C TYR A 194 16.38 6.70 -5.92
N TYR A 195 15.17 7.03 -5.45
CA TYR A 195 14.79 8.39 -5.09
C TYR A 195 14.68 8.58 -3.57
N TRP A 196 14.99 7.53 -2.81
CA TRP A 196 14.97 7.60 -1.35
C TRP A 196 16.21 8.33 -0.86
N ASP A 197 16.01 9.35 -0.02
CA ASP A 197 17.08 10.10 0.63
C ASP A 197 17.40 9.42 1.96
N ASP A 198 18.55 8.76 2.03
CA ASP A 198 19.10 8.10 3.23
C ASP A 198 20.03 9.03 4.03
N SER A 199 20.17 10.31 3.65
CA SER A 199 21.02 11.27 4.39
C SER A 199 20.56 11.54 5.82
N LEU A 200 19.30 11.23 6.13
CA LEU A 200 18.71 11.30 7.47
C LEU A 200 18.78 9.96 8.22
N ASP A 201 19.14 8.86 7.55
CA ASP A 201 19.25 7.56 8.19
C ASP A 201 20.49 7.53 9.10
N PRO A 202 20.38 7.04 10.34
CA PRO A 202 21.50 6.99 11.28
C PRO A 202 22.75 6.27 10.72
N SER A 203 22.54 5.37 9.76
CA SER A 203 23.57 4.52 9.14
C SER A 203 24.45 5.24 8.13
N SER A 204 24.02 6.38 7.56
CA SER A 204 24.77 7.13 6.54
C SER A 204 25.70 8.19 7.13
N ARG A 205 25.69 8.39 8.46
CA ARG A 205 26.66 9.28 9.11
C ARG A 205 28.03 8.59 9.11
N PRO A 206 29.03 9.07 8.36
CA PRO A 206 30.34 8.44 8.39
C PRO A 206 30.89 8.55 9.81
N ALA A 207 31.27 7.42 10.39
CA ALA A 207 32.11 7.34 11.60
C ALA A 207 33.45 8.10 11.44
N ALA A 208 33.74 8.63 10.25
CA ALA A 208 34.93 9.41 9.91
C ALA A 208 35.01 10.82 10.53
N ALA A 209 33.96 11.32 11.21
CA ALA A 209 34.06 12.58 11.96
C ALA A 209 34.74 12.42 13.34
N ALA A 210 35.03 11.19 13.78
CA ALA A 210 35.69 10.93 15.08
C ALA A 210 37.22 10.74 15.00
N ALA A 211 37.83 10.84 13.80
CA ALA A 211 39.26 10.57 13.59
C ALA A 211 40.06 11.78 13.06
N ALA A 212 39.55 13.00 13.18
CA ALA A 212 40.28 14.22 12.83
C ALA A 212 41.00 14.82 14.06
N GLY A 213 42.25 14.40 14.25
CA GLY A 213 43.33 15.28 14.69
C GLY A 213 43.44 15.66 16.18
N ALA A 214 43.92 14.75 17.01
CA ALA A 214 44.64 15.13 18.23
C ALA A 214 46.14 15.28 17.91
N PRO A 215 46.76 16.48 18.02
CA PRO A 215 48.19 16.63 17.81
C PRO A 215 48.99 16.06 18.99
N LYS A 216 49.86 15.08 18.73
CA LYS A 216 50.82 14.55 19.71
C LYS A 216 51.92 15.60 20.01
N PRO A 217 52.30 15.82 21.28
CA PRO A 217 53.41 16.73 21.61
C PRO A 217 54.76 16.06 21.30
N LYS A 218 55.68 16.84 20.70
CA LYS A 218 57.07 16.41 20.44
C LYS A 218 57.90 16.46 21.73
N PRO A 219 58.76 15.46 22.02
CA PRO A 219 59.80 15.59 23.03
C PRO A 219 61.04 16.28 22.47
N LYS A 220 61.63 17.19 23.26
CA LYS A 220 62.93 17.83 23.02
C LYS A 220 64.08 16.85 23.30
N PRO A 221 65.19 16.94 22.56
CA PRO A 221 66.53 16.92 23.11
C PRO A 221 67.03 18.34 23.44
#